data_AF-A0A966Z282-F1
#
_entry.id   AF-A0A966Z282-F1
#
_cell.length_a   1.000
_cell.length_b   1.000
_cell.length_c   1.000
_cell.angle_alpha   90.00
_cell.angle_beta   90.00
_cell.angle_gamma   90.00
#
_symmetry.space_group_name_H-M   'P 1'
#
loop_
_entity.id
_entity.type
_entity.pdbx_description
1 polymer ?
#
loop_
_entity_poly.entity_id
_entity_poly.type
_entity_poly.pdbx_seq_one_letter_code
_entity_poly.pdbx_strand_id
1 'polypeptide(L)'
;MSEKQDLKIPPFGSEAEEADWWFQNRGAVEDELITAMRAGTALRGSAQRLTAEARGSKNITIRMPLADLERARLLSARKGLAYQTFIKMLLHEALDAEEKRIPA
;
A
#
# COMPACT_ATOMS: atom_id res chain seq x y z
N MET A 1 -15.02 -33.86 1.57
CA MET A 1 -14.34 -33.27 0.40
C MET A 1 -15.00 -31.93 0.18
N SER A 2 -14.46 -30.82 0.70
CA SER A 2 -15.04 -29.49 0.45
C SER A 2 -14.49 -28.96 -0.86
N GLU A 3 -15.40 -28.69 -1.80
CA GLU A 3 -15.12 -28.01 -3.06
C GLU A 3 -14.40 -26.69 -2.79
N LYS A 4 -13.27 -26.50 -3.47
CA LYS A 4 -12.61 -25.20 -3.59
C LYS A 4 -13.48 -24.34 -4.48
N GLN A 5 -14.17 -23.35 -3.92
CA GLN A 5 -14.74 -22.28 -4.73
C GLN A 5 -13.60 -21.28 -4.97
N ASP A 6 -13.14 -21.16 -6.21
CA ASP A 6 -12.34 -20.02 -6.64
C ASP A 6 -13.24 -18.78 -6.52
N LEU A 7 -12.97 -17.91 -5.55
CA LEU A 7 -13.67 -16.64 -5.42
C LEU A 7 -13.28 -15.72 -6.57
N LYS A 8 -14.07 -15.76 -7.65
CA LYS A 8 -13.90 -14.86 -8.79
C LYS A 8 -14.59 -13.53 -8.49
N ILE A 9 -13.79 -12.53 -8.11
CA ILE A 9 -14.27 -11.15 -7.93
C ILE A 9 -14.73 -10.61 -9.29
N PRO A 10 -16.01 -10.23 -9.45
CA PRO A 10 -16.52 -9.67 -10.69
C PRO A 10 -16.03 -8.23 -10.91
N PRO A 11 -16.00 -7.73 -12.16
CA PRO A 11 -15.77 -6.31 -12.41
C PRO A 11 -17.01 -5.51 -11.97
N PHE A 12 -16.81 -4.52 -11.09
CA PHE A 12 -17.89 -3.67 -10.58
C PHE A 12 -18.08 -2.42 -11.45
N GLY A 13 -19.33 -2.01 -11.65
CA GLY A 13 -19.69 -0.77 -12.34
C GLY A 13 -19.79 0.45 -11.41
N SER A 14 -19.85 0.23 -10.08
CA SER A 14 -19.91 1.28 -9.07
C SER A 14 -19.40 0.83 -7.69
N GLU A 15 -19.04 1.79 -6.84
CA GLU A 15 -18.59 1.53 -5.45
C GLU A 15 -19.70 0.92 -4.59
N ALA A 16 -20.97 1.30 -4.81
CA ALA A 16 -22.11 0.74 -4.07
C ALA A 16 -22.33 -0.75 -4.41
N GLU A 17 -22.22 -1.09 -5.70
CA GLU A 17 -22.30 -2.49 -6.17
C GLU A 17 -21.17 -3.35 -5.61
N GLU A 18 -19.95 -2.79 -5.57
CA GLU A 18 -18.81 -3.43 -4.95
C GLU A 18 -19.05 -3.67 -3.45
N ALA A 19 -19.51 -2.66 -2.71
CA ALA A 19 -19.77 -2.78 -1.28
C ALA A 19 -20.83 -3.83 -0.95
N ASP A 20 -21.92 -3.88 -1.72
CA ASP A 20 -22.96 -4.89 -1.56
C ASP A 20 -22.42 -6.29 -1.87
N TRP A 21 -21.61 -6.44 -2.92
CA TRP A 21 -20.98 -7.73 -3.23
C TRP A 21 -20.05 -8.18 -2.09
N TRP A 22 -19.21 -7.28 -1.56
CA TRP A 22 -18.36 -7.59 -0.41
C TRP A 22 -19.18 -8.00 0.81
N PHE A 23 -20.29 -7.32 1.09
CA PHE A 23 -21.17 -7.65 2.21
C PHE A 23 -21.84 -9.02 2.04
N GLN A 24 -22.31 -9.36 0.84
CA GLN A 24 -22.96 -10.64 0.58
C GLN A 24 -21.95 -11.81 0.55
N ASN A 25 -20.73 -11.57 0.06
CA ASN A 25 -19.70 -12.61 -0.10
C ASN A 25 -18.71 -12.68 1.07
N ARG A 26 -18.92 -11.89 2.13
CA ARG A 26 -18.02 -11.76 3.29
C ARG A 26 -17.62 -13.10 3.93
N GLY A 27 -18.55 -14.06 4.00
CA GLY A 27 -18.26 -15.39 4.56
C GLY A 27 -17.28 -16.20 3.71
N ALA A 28 -17.51 -16.25 2.39
CA ALA A 28 -16.63 -16.95 1.46
C ALA A 28 -15.24 -16.28 1.39
N VAL A 29 -15.20 -14.95 1.38
CA VAL A 29 -13.95 -14.16 1.44
C VAL A 29 -13.17 -14.46 2.72
N GLU A 30 -13.86 -14.52 3.87
CA GLU A 30 -13.25 -14.80 5.16
C GLU A 30 -12.67 -16.23 5.21
N ASP A 31 -13.41 -17.22 4.75
CA ASP A 31 -12.97 -18.62 4.71
C ASP A 31 -11.75 -18.82 3.80
N GLU A 32 -11.74 -18.17 2.63
CA GLU A 32 -10.59 -18.21 1.72
C GLU A 32 -9.38 -17.51 2.32
N LEU A 33 -9.58 -16.35 2.95
CA LEU A 33 -8.50 -15.62 3.63
C LEU A 33 -7.91 -16.44 4.79
N ILE A 34 -8.75 -17.08 5.61
CA ILE A 34 -8.31 -17.99 6.68
C ILE A 34 -7.52 -19.17 6.09
N THR A 35 -7.99 -19.73 4.98
CA THR A 35 -7.31 -20.83 4.28
C THR A 35 -5.95 -20.39 3.74
N ALA A 36 -5.86 -19.23 3.10
CA ALA A 36 -4.61 -18.66 2.61
C ALA A 36 -3.64 -18.31 3.75
N MET A 37 -4.15 -17.84 4.89
CA MET A 37 -3.34 -17.59 6.08
C MET A 37 -2.76 -18.90 6.63
N ARG A 38 -3.57 -19.97 6.72
CA ARG A 38 -3.10 -21.30 7.15
C ARG A 38 -2.10 -21.91 6.16
N ALA A 39 -2.27 -21.66 4.86
CA ALA A 39 -1.37 -22.12 3.81
C ALA A 39 -0.10 -21.25 3.69
N GLY A 40 -0.01 -20.12 4.41
CA GLY A 40 1.10 -19.18 4.31
C GLY A 40 1.18 -18.39 2.99
N THR A 41 0.13 -18.45 2.17
CA THR A 41 0.03 -17.77 0.86
C THR A 41 -0.75 -16.46 0.93
N ALA A 42 -1.37 -16.15 2.08
CA ALA A 42 -2.03 -14.88 2.30
C ALA A 42 -1.03 -13.72 2.19
N LEU A 43 -1.21 -12.89 1.17
CA LEU A 43 -0.50 -11.63 1.03
C LEU A 43 -1.00 -10.68 2.11
N ARG A 44 -0.17 -10.42 3.13
CA ARG A 44 -0.38 -9.24 4.00
C ARG A 44 -0.01 -8.01 3.17
N GLY A 45 -1.02 -7.28 2.71
CA GLY A 45 -0.91 -6.11 1.84
C GLY A 45 0.06 -5.01 2.32
N SER A 46 0.51 -5.05 3.57
CA SER A 46 1.54 -4.19 4.12
C SER A 46 2.82 -4.95 4.48
N ALA A 47 2.76 -6.08 5.20
CA ALA A 47 3.95 -6.70 5.77
C ALA A 47 4.93 -7.28 4.74
N GLN A 48 4.44 -7.90 3.65
CA GLN A 48 5.30 -8.49 2.62
C GLN A 48 5.92 -7.41 1.71
N ARG A 49 5.16 -6.34 1.44
CA ARG A 49 5.64 -5.15 0.73
C ARG A 49 6.71 -4.43 1.56
N LEU A 50 6.45 -4.22 2.86
CA LEU A 50 7.40 -3.65 3.82
C LEU A 50 8.67 -4.50 3.96
N THR A 51 8.58 -5.84 3.94
CA THR A 51 9.78 -6.70 4.01
C THR A 51 10.56 -6.72 2.70
N ALA A 52 9.91 -6.68 1.55
CA ALA A 52 10.59 -6.55 0.25
C ALA A 52 11.27 -5.18 0.11
N GLU A 53 10.56 -4.10 0.45
CA GLU A 53 11.10 -2.73 0.47
C GLU A 53 12.25 -2.59 1.48
N ALA A 54 12.13 -3.17 2.68
CA ALA A 54 13.20 -3.15 3.67
C ALA A 54 14.46 -3.86 3.17
N ARG A 55 14.33 -5.00 2.49
CA ARG A 55 15.45 -5.76 1.91
C ARG A 55 16.16 -5.00 0.77
N GLY A 56 15.46 -4.09 0.08
CA GLY A 56 16.02 -3.23 -0.96
C GLY A 56 16.48 -1.85 -0.50
N SER A 57 16.28 -1.50 0.79
CA SER A 57 16.54 -0.15 1.30
C SER A 57 17.91 -0.02 1.97
N LYS A 58 18.54 1.14 1.81
CA LYS A 58 19.76 1.52 2.53
C LYS A 58 19.52 2.79 3.33
N ASN A 59 20.06 2.83 4.55
CA ASN A 59 20.04 4.06 5.36
C ASN A 59 21.04 5.06 4.79
N ILE A 60 20.58 6.28 4.56
CA ILE A 60 21.40 7.40 4.12
C ILE A 60 21.17 8.59 5.04
N THR A 61 22.21 9.42 5.21
CA THR A 61 22.14 10.66 5.98
C THR A 61 22.19 11.82 5.01
N ILE A 62 21.14 12.65 5.01
CA ILE A 62 21.05 13.86 4.19
C ILE A 62 20.98 15.06 5.15
N ARG A 63 21.74 16.12 4.84
CA ARG A 63 21.60 17.40 5.55
C ARG A 63 20.50 18.22 4.88
N MET A 64 19.53 18.66 5.66
CA MET A 64 18.38 19.45 5.21
C MET A 64 18.27 20.72 6.04
N PRO A 65 17.82 21.85 5.45
CA PRO A 65 17.49 23.05 6.22
C PRO A 65 16.41 22.76 7.25
N LEU A 66 16.56 23.31 8.46
CA LEU A 66 15.59 23.10 9.54
C LEU A 66 14.18 23.56 9.16
N ALA A 67 14.07 24.67 8.42
CA ALA A 67 12.79 25.19 7.95
C ALA A 67 12.03 24.19 7.05
N ASP A 68 12.74 23.43 6.22
CA ASP A 68 12.12 22.44 5.35
C ASP A 68 11.65 21.20 6.12
N LEU A 69 12.41 20.79 7.14
CA LEU A 69 12.02 19.70 8.05
C LEU A 69 10.73 20.04 8.79
N GLU A 70 10.62 21.28 9.31
CA GLU A 70 9.40 21.76 9.97
C GLU A 70 8.22 21.83 9.01
N ARG A 71 8.44 22.34 7.79
CA ARG A 71 7.41 22.38 6.75
C ARG A 71 6.91 20.99 6.39
N ALA A 72 7.81 20.03 6.23
CA ALA A 72 7.46 18.64 5.94
C ALA A 72 6.69 17.99 7.09
N ARG A 73 7.04 18.30 8.35
CA ARG A 73 6.32 17.82 9.54
C ARG A 73 4.88 18.36 9.61
N LEU A 74 4.68 19.64 9.31
CA LEU A 74 3.35 20.23 9.25
C LEU A 74 2.50 19.62 8.11
N LEU A 75 3.11 19.41 6.95
CA LEU A 75 2.44 18.79 5.80
C LEU A 75 2.06 17.33 6.08
N SER A 76 2.95 16.56 6.71
CA SER A 76 2.66 15.16 7.04
C SER A 76 1.50 15.04 8.03
N ALA A 77 1.46 15.91 9.04
CA ALA A 77 0.36 15.97 9.99
C ALA A 77 -0.99 16.28 9.32
N ARG A 78 -1.02 17.26 8.41
CA ARG A 78 -2.23 17.58 7.62
C ARG A 78 -2.70 16.43 6.74
N LYS A 79 -1.77 15.65 6.18
CA LYS A 79 -2.07 14.49 5.33
C LYS A 79 -2.38 13.22 6.13
N GLY A 80 -2.30 13.27 7.47
CA GLY A 80 -2.51 12.10 8.34
C GLY A 80 -1.41 11.03 8.21
N LEU A 81 -0.22 11.41 7.76
CA LEU A 81 0.89 10.48 7.50
C LEU A 81 2.00 10.62 8.54
N ALA A 82 2.64 9.50 8.86
CA ALA A 82 3.89 9.51 9.61
C ALA A 82 4.95 10.30 8.84
N TYR A 83 5.77 11.07 9.58
CA TYR A 83 6.77 11.97 9.00
C TYR A 83 7.70 11.24 8.00
N GLN A 84 8.27 10.10 8.40
CA GLN A 84 9.17 9.33 7.52
C GLN A 84 8.46 8.83 6.25
N THR A 85 7.21 8.38 6.35
CA THR A 85 6.41 7.94 5.21
C THR A 85 6.17 9.09 4.24
N PHE A 86 5.87 10.28 4.78
CA PHE A 86 5.68 11.47 3.97
C PHE A 86 6.95 11.90 3.24
N ILE A 87 8.12 11.86 3.91
CA ILE A 87 9.40 12.15 3.27
C ILE A 87 9.70 11.14 2.14
N LYS A 88 9.46 9.84 2.36
CA LYS A 88 9.65 8.81 1.33
C LYS A 88 8.75 9.04 0.12
N MET A 89 7.49 9.38 0.36
CA MET A 89 6.51 9.70 -0.68
C MET A 89 6.96 10.88 -1.53
N LEU A 90 7.35 11.99 -0.90
CA LEU A 90 7.83 13.18 -1.64
C LEU A 90 9.05 12.86 -2.52
N LEU A 91 9.99 12.07 -2.00
CA LEU A 91 11.15 11.65 -2.79
C LEU A 91 10.75 10.80 -4.00
N HIS A 92 9.83 9.85 -3.82
CA HIS A 92 9.36 9.01 -4.90
C HIS A 92 8.64 9.82 -6.00
N GLU A 93 7.70 10.69 -5.60
CA GLU A 93 6.98 11.57 -6.53
C GLU A 93 7.94 12.50 -7.30
N ALA A 94 8.98 13.02 -6.63
CA ALA A 94 9.98 13.87 -7.27
C ALA A 94 10.84 13.11 -8.30
N LEU A 95 11.21 11.86 -8.00
CA LEU A 95 11.96 11.00 -8.93
C LEU A 95 11.12 10.69 -10.17
N ASP A 96 9.87 10.27 -10.00
CA ASP A 96 8.94 9.99 -11.11
C ASP A 96 8.72 11.22 -11.99
N ALA A 97 8.65 12.41 -11.39
CA ALA A 97 8.52 13.67 -12.10
C ALA A 97 9.78 14.02 -12.90
N GLU A 98 10.96 13.79 -12.33
CA GLU A 98 12.24 14.06 -12.98
C GLU A 98 12.50 13.09 -14.14
N GLU A 99 12.18 11.81 -13.99
CA GLU A 99 12.27 10.81 -15.06
C GLU A 99 11.40 11.18 -16.27
N LYS A 100 10.22 11.75 -16.03
CA LYS A 100 9.35 12.25 -17.12
C LYS A 100 9.92 13.51 -17.79
N ARG A 101 10.73 14.29 -17.08
CA ARG A 101 11.29 15.56 -17.54
C ARG A 101 12.57 15.37 -18.36
N ILE A 102 13.35 14.33 -18.07
CA ILE A 102 14.57 14.01 -18.81
C ILE A 102 14.20 13.07 -19.97
N PRO A 103 14.16 13.54 -21.23
CA PRO A 103 14.00 12.64 -22.37
C PRO A 103 15.25 11.74 -22.47
N ALA A 104 15.02 10.47 -22.80
CA ALA A 104 16.07 9.46 -23.01
C ALA A 104 17.03 9.83 -24.14
#